data_AF-A0AAP8GXG8-F1
#
_entry.id   AF-A0AAP8GXG8-F1
#
_cell.length_a   1.000
_cell.length_b   1.000
_cell.length_c   1.000
_cell.angle_alpha   90.00
_cell.angle_beta   90.00
_cell.angle_gamma   90.00
#
_symmetry.space_group_name_H-M   'P 1'
#
loop_
_entity.id
_entity.type
_entity.pdbx_description
1 polymer ?
#
loop_
_entity_poly.entity_id
_entity_poly.type
_entity_poly.pdbx_seq_one_letter_code
_entity_poly.pdbx_strand_id
1 'polypeptide(L)'
;MSFFKYLHQNPFYSESKTIQELWKVVRQCNKTINFTTGDKAFDNDQELTIGLNAIKEFVMKIKSGTKMNKGKFAYFNGIVNNLMDKFYFDSEFMGV
;
A
#
# COMPACT_ATOMS: atom_id res chain seq x y z
N MET A 1 -2.05 -17.02 -6.33
CA MET A 1 -0.67 -17.03 -6.90
C MET A 1 -0.11 -15.63 -6.72
N SER A 2 0.57 -15.40 -5.60
CA SER A 2 0.68 -14.08 -4.97
C SER A 2 1.79 -13.22 -5.60
N PHE A 3 1.51 -11.91 -5.67
CA PHE A 3 2.37 -10.77 -6.03
C PHE A 3 3.90 -10.93 -5.83
N PHE A 4 4.30 -11.72 -4.84
CA PHE A 4 5.67 -12.13 -4.56
C PHE A 4 6.42 -12.81 -5.72
N LYS A 5 5.74 -13.54 -6.63
CA LYS A 5 6.44 -14.27 -7.71
C LYS A 5 7.02 -13.36 -8.80
N TYR A 6 6.48 -12.15 -8.99
CA TYR A 6 6.94 -11.21 -10.01
C TYR A 6 8.20 -10.42 -9.59
N LEU A 7 8.48 -10.37 -8.28
CA LEU A 7 9.58 -9.57 -7.71
C LEU A 7 10.83 -10.39 -7.35
N HIS A 8 10.73 -11.73 -7.37
CA HIS A 8 11.77 -12.65 -6.87
C HIS A 8 12.83 -13.06 -7.92
N GLN A 9 12.70 -12.66 -9.19
CA GLN A 9 13.63 -13.09 -10.27
C GLN A 9 14.82 -12.13 -10.52
N ASN A 10 15.10 -11.17 -9.63
CA ASN A 10 16.15 -10.18 -9.84
C ASN A 10 17.19 -10.24 -8.70
N PRO A 11 18.52 -10.11 -8.93
CA PRO A 11 19.57 -10.31 -7.92
C PRO A 11 19.58 -9.28 -6.76
N PHE A 12 18.58 -8.40 -6.70
CA PHE A 12 18.39 -7.27 -5.79
C PHE A 12 17.84 -7.66 -4.41
N TYR A 13 18.32 -8.73 -3.78
CA TYR A 13 17.75 -9.17 -2.49
C TYR A 13 18.00 -8.20 -1.31
N SER A 14 18.83 -7.17 -1.47
CA SER A 14 18.91 -6.02 -0.55
C SER A 14 17.67 -5.10 -0.61
N GLU A 15 16.96 -5.06 -1.74
CA GLU A 15 15.77 -4.23 -1.96
C GLU A 15 14.47 -4.91 -1.52
N SER A 16 14.46 -6.25 -1.43
CA SER A 16 13.32 -7.05 -0.96
C SER A 16 12.83 -6.59 0.42
N LYS A 17 13.75 -6.20 1.30
CA LYS A 17 13.44 -5.66 2.63
C LYS A 17 12.67 -4.34 2.54
N THR A 18 13.02 -3.46 1.60
CA THR A 18 12.29 -2.19 1.41
C THR A 18 10.86 -2.45 0.94
N ILE A 19 10.66 -3.38 0.00
CA ILE A 19 9.33 -3.74 -0.49
C ILE A 19 8.48 -4.35 0.65
N GLN A 20 9.07 -5.20 1.48
CA GLN A 20 8.39 -5.76 2.66
C GLN A 20 7.99 -4.66 3.65
N GLU A 21 8.86 -3.69 3.93
CA GLU A 21 8.52 -2.56 4.80
C GLU A 21 7.40 -1.68 4.20
N LEU A 22 7.41 -1.43 2.89
CA LEU A 22 6.32 -0.73 2.21
C LEU A 22 5.00 -1.51 2.32
N TRP A 23 5.04 -2.84 2.15
CA TRP A 23 3.85 -3.68 2.32
C TRP A 23 3.32 -3.66 3.75
N LYS A 24 4.19 -3.65 4.77
CA LYS A 24 3.77 -3.48 6.17
C LYS A 24 3.04 -2.16 6.39
N VAL A 25 3.46 -1.07 5.74
CA VAL A 25 2.74 0.21 5.81
C VAL A 25 1.32 0.08 5.24
N VAL A 26 1.15 -0.59 4.09
CA VAL A 26 -0.18 -0.84 3.50
C VAL A 26 -1.07 -1.61 4.49
N ARG A 27 -0.56 -2.71 5.04
CA ARG A 27 -1.28 -3.54 6.03
C ARG A 27 -1.66 -2.77 7.30
N GLN A 28 -0.79 -1.87 7.76
CA GLN A 28 -1.05 -1.04 8.94
C GLN A 28 -2.11 0.02 8.69
N CYS A 29 -2.17 0.58 7.49
CA CYS A 29 -3.19 1.58 7.14
C CYS A 29 -4.58 0.93 6.99
N ASN A 30 -4.65 -0.36 6.62
CA ASN A 30 -5.92 -1.10 6.57
C ASN A 30 -6.44 -1.40 7.99
N LYS A 31 -7.27 -0.49 8.50
CA LYS A 31 -7.75 -0.49 9.88
C LYS A 31 -8.68 -1.68 10.14
N THR A 32 -8.61 -2.18 11.36
CA THR A 32 -9.61 -3.12 11.88
C THR A 32 -10.90 -2.36 12.16
N ILE A 33 -12.01 -2.78 11.56
CA ILE A 33 -13.33 -2.18 11.75
C ILE A 33 -14.17 -2.97 12.76
N ASN A 34 -13.83 -4.23 12.99
CA ASN A 34 -14.43 -5.07 14.03
C ASN A 34 -13.33 -5.79 14.81
N PHE A 35 -13.15 -5.43 16.08
CA PHE A 35 -12.10 -6.00 16.93
C PHE A 35 -12.43 -7.40 17.45
N THR A 36 -13.69 -7.83 17.39
CA THR A 36 -14.10 -9.18 17.81
C THR A 36 -13.82 -10.22 16.73
N THR A 37 -14.11 -9.90 15.47
CA THR A 37 -13.88 -10.79 14.32
C THR A 37 -12.51 -10.58 13.68
N GLY A 38 -11.91 -9.40 13.88
CA GLY A 38 -10.67 -9.01 13.22
C GLY A 38 -10.90 -8.43 11.81
N ASP A 39 -12.15 -8.13 11.43
CA ASP A 39 -12.47 -7.63 10.10
C ASP A 39 -11.75 -6.33 9.80
N LYS A 40 -11.29 -6.24 8.57
CA LYS A 40 -10.58 -5.09 8.02
C LYS A 40 -11.51 -4.23 7.18
N ALA A 41 -11.15 -2.95 7.02
CA ALA A 41 -11.91 -2.03 6.17
C ALA A 41 -11.90 -2.47 4.70
N PHE A 42 -10.77 -3.02 4.25
CA PHE A 42 -10.59 -3.55 2.90
C PHE A 42 -10.26 -5.04 2.95
N ASP A 43 -10.81 -5.80 2.01
CA ASP A 43 -10.40 -7.18 1.79
C ASP A 43 -8.98 -7.27 1.19
N ASN A 44 -8.49 -8.49 0.98
CA ASN A 44 -7.12 -8.69 0.49
C ASN A 44 -6.91 -8.20 -0.95
N ASP A 45 -7.92 -8.24 -1.81
CA ASP A 45 -7.81 -7.84 -3.22
C ASP A 45 -7.90 -6.31 -3.36
N GLN A 46 -8.78 -5.68 -2.59
CA GLN A 46 -8.86 -4.24 -2.43
C GLN A 46 -7.55 -3.69 -1.84
N GLU A 47 -7.04 -4.31 -0.76
CA GLU A 47 -5.78 -3.90 -0.13
C GLU A 47 -4.59 -4.04 -1.08
N LEU A 48 -4.52 -5.13 -1.85
CA LEU A 48 -3.50 -5.33 -2.88
C LEU A 48 -3.60 -4.23 -3.95
N THR A 49 -4.81 -3.90 -4.40
CA THR A 49 -5.06 -2.87 -5.40
C THR A 49 -4.61 -1.49 -4.91
N ILE A 50 -4.93 -1.15 -3.66
CA ILE A 50 -4.48 0.07 -2.99
C ILE A 50 -2.95 0.10 -2.91
N GLY A 51 -2.31 -0.99 -2.48
CA GLY A 51 -0.86 -1.09 -2.39
C GLY A 51 -0.15 -0.90 -3.74
N LEU A 52 -0.69 -1.48 -4.82
CA LEU A 52 -0.18 -1.30 -6.18
C LEU A 52 -0.28 0.16 -6.64
N ASN A 53 -1.42 0.81 -6.40
CA ASN A 53 -1.64 2.21 -6.75
C ASN A 53 -0.72 3.14 -5.94
N ALA A 54 -0.56 2.87 -4.64
CA ALA A 54 0.32 3.63 -3.77
C ALA A 54 1.78 3.56 -4.23
N ILE A 55 2.27 2.38 -4.61
CA ILE A 55 3.64 2.21 -5.12
C ILE A 55 3.83 2.96 -6.43
N LYS A 56 2.87 2.90 -7.37
CA LYS A 56 2.93 3.65 -8.63
C LYS A 56 3.05 5.16 -8.36
N GLU A 57 2.19 5.71 -7.50
CA GLU A 57 2.24 7.11 -7.13
C GLU A 57 3.57 7.47 -6.46
N PHE A 58 4.02 6.65 -5.52
CA PHE A 58 5.27 6.86 -4.81
C PHE A 58 6.48 6.90 -5.76
N VAL A 59 6.57 5.97 -6.71
CA VAL A 59 7.62 5.96 -7.75
C VAL A 59 7.54 7.22 -8.63
N MET A 60 6.34 7.67 -9.00
CA MET A 60 6.19 8.92 -9.76
C MET A 60 6.72 10.13 -8.97
N LYS A 61 6.44 10.21 -7.66
CA LYS A 61 6.94 11.28 -6.80
C LYS A 61 8.47 11.26 -6.66
N ILE A 62 9.09 10.08 -6.57
CA ILE A 62 10.55 9.95 -6.58
C ILE A 62 11.12 10.46 -7.91
N LYS A 63 10.56 10.00 -9.03
CA LYS A 63 11.03 10.37 -10.38
C LYS A 63 10.90 11.88 -10.65
N SER A 64 9.91 12.54 -10.06
CA SER A 64 9.73 13.98 -10.18
C SER A 64 10.57 14.80 -9.20
N GLY A 65 11.46 14.17 -8.42
CA GLY A 65 12.31 14.87 -7.45
C GLY A 65 11.56 15.43 -6.24
N THR A 66 10.41 14.86 -5.90
CA THR A 66 9.59 15.36 -4.77
C THR A 66 10.34 15.25 -3.45
N LYS A 67 10.42 16.34 -2.70
CA LYS A 67 11.00 16.33 -1.35
C LYS A 67 10.10 15.57 -0.38
N MET A 68 10.58 14.43 0.11
CA MET A 68 9.86 13.59 1.07
C MET A 68 10.14 14.03 2.50
N ASN A 69 9.31 14.94 3.00
CA ASN A 69 9.38 15.39 4.39
C ASN A 69 9.12 14.21 5.35
N LYS A 70 9.87 14.11 6.45
CA LYS A 70 9.77 13.04 7.46
C LYS A 70 10.16 11.64 6.97
N GLY A 71 10.82 11.54 5.81
CA GLY A 71 11.37 10.30 5.26
C GLY A 71 10.41 9.51 4.38
N LYS A 72 10.97 8.52 3.65
CA LYS A 72 10.27 7.81 2.57
C LYS A 72 9.04 7.03 3.02
N PHE A 73 9.09 6.39 4.20
CA PHE A 73 7.98 5.58 4.72
C PHE A 73 6.83 6.44 5.26
N ALA A 74 7.13 7.57 5.90
CA ALA A 74 6.11 8.52 6.34
C ALA A 74 5.38 9.13 5.13
N TYR A 75 6.13 9.47 4.08
CA TYR A 75 5.56 9.95 2.84
C TYR A 75 4.68 8.89 2.16
N PHE A 76 5.17 7.65 2.07
CA PHE A 76 4.39 6.53 1.52
C PHE A 76 3.12 6.24 2.34
N ASN A 77 3.20 6.29 3.67
CA ASN A 77 2.03 6.16 4.56
C ASN A 77 0.95 7.22 4.24
N GLY A 78 1.35 8.46 3.96
CA GLY A 78 0.43 9.51 3.52
C GLY A 78 -0.28 9.18 2.20
N ILE A 79 0.45 8.64 1.21
CA ILE A 79 -0.15 8.17 -0.06
C ILE A 79 -1.18 7.08 0.20
N VAL A 80 -0.82 6.06 0.99
CA VAL A 80 -1.71 4.93 1.29
C VAL A 80 -2.98 5.41 1.98
N ASN A 81 -2.87 6.26 3.01
CA ASN A 81 -4.05 6.79 3.71
C ASN A 81 -4.96 7.59 2.77
N ASN A 82 -4.40 8.46 1.93
CA ASN A 82 -5.20 9.22 0.96
C ASN A 82 -5.96 8.31 -0.02
N LEU A 83 -5.33 7.22 -0.48
CA LEU A 83 -5.98 6.24 -1.35
C LEU A 83 -7.07 5.47 -0.60
N MET A 84 -6.79 5.01 0.62
CA MET A 84 -7.78 4.31 1.45
C MET A 84 -8.99 5.19 1.74
N ASP A 85 -8.77 6.44 2.14
CA ASP A 85 -9.87 7.38 2.38
C ASP A 85 -10.71 7.58 1.11
N LYS A 86 -10.09 7.69 -0.06
CA LYS A 86 -10.80 7.82 -1.34
C LYS A 86 -11.62 6.56 -1.66
N PHE A 87 -11.01 5.38 -1.59
CA PHE A 87 -11.63 4.12 -2.00
C PHE A 87 -12.69 3.64 -1.01
N TYR A 88 -12.59 4.00 0.26
CA TYR A 88 -13.61 3.64 1.25
C TYR A 88 -14.98 4.24 0.93
N PHE A 89 -15.00 5.43 0.31
CA PHE A 89 -16.25 6.10 -0.10
C PHE A 89 -16.62 5.84 -1.57
N ASP A 90 -15.91 4.94 -2.25
CA ASP A 90 -16.20 4.53 -3.62
C ASP A 90 -17.05 3.25 -3.58
N SER A 91 -18.35 3.38 -3.85
CA SER A 91 -19.31 2.27 -3.76
C SER A 91 -19.00 1.15 -4.76
N GLU A 92 -18.54 1.51 -5.96
CA GLU A 92 -18.14 0.53 -6.98
C GLU A 92 -16.92 -0.27 -6.50
N PHE A 93 -15.91 0.41 -5.94
CA PHE A 93 -14.74 -0.25 -5.39
C PHE A 93 -15.06 -1.12 -4.17
N MET A 94 -15.98 -0.66 -3.33
CA MET A 94 -16.42 -1.36 -2.12
C MET A 94 -17.41 -2.51 -2.41
N GLY A 95 -17.98 -2.56 -3.62
CA GLY A 95 -18.97 -3.58 -4.01
C GLY A 95 -20.30 -3.44 -3.26
N VAL A 96 -20.71 -2.21 -2.93
CA VAL A 96 -21.93 -1.88 -2.17
C VAL A 96 -22.91 -1.02 -2.95
#